data_AF-A0A8T1X861-F1
#
_entry.id   AF-A0A8T1X861-F1
#
_cell.length_a   1.000
_cell.length_b   1.000
_cell.length_c   1.000
_cell.angle_alpha   90.00
_cell.angle_beta   90.00
_cell.angle_gamma   90.00
#
_symmetry.space_group_name_H-M   'P 1'
#
loop_
_entity.id
_entity.type
_entity.pdbx_description
1 polymer ?
#
loop_
_entity_poly.entity_id
_entity_poly.type
_entity_poly.pdbx_seq_one_letter_code
_entity_poly.pdbx_strand_id
1 'polypeptide(L)'
;MVGAANAAAPTGVYSFPLLKPREIFACLREMRVPVAEDEIRACDVGAIRKVLEAFIESTMGVTREDMAQIAFPGLPTLGYPELHSESVPELTFYRTAQRLLAACGVDDFGLRDVLHPTPKRVRRQLSALINFAKFREERMAVFSEITNQTDELLTKKKALQEENAALERELQQMLEEQKLEEPARLELQKEVDELEGQINVLNKKQAVMRHQTAELKEKRKEVEDAVTSARFNKIEAEAEIKRLQGQIVTSPDRVKGELKTIAETLEKAKDQLHELEEKQRGVREFIDVYEKAEKEFARIFTVLKEAEQEMQSCKEAKNQVKDTKQRIADLQQRIAETITRRQRLEKILELKKREFDRYTEESRVHDQAANEILQKARDELRKLEGAHHDVRQRITQNSEASREIELKMKEDELRYQKELHDIQQMYTRLHEASKYYNEQVLDAIRSTS
;
A
#
# COMPACT_ATOMS: atom_id res chain seq x y z
N MET A 1 -64.15 47.55 -17.96
CA MET A 1 -62.68 47.36 -17.89
C MET A 1 -62.28 47.31 -16.43
N VAL A 2 -62.10 46.11 -15.87
CA VAL A 2 -61.32 45.90 -14.64
C VAL A 2 -60.57 44.59 -14.88
N GLY A 3 -59.36 44.71 -15.41
CA GLY A 3 -58.48 43.59 -15.68
C GLY A 3 -57.80 43.16 -14.39
N ALA A 4 -58.03 41.92 -13.98
CA ALA A 4 -57.32 41.27 -12.90
C ALA A 4 -55.87 41.02 -13.34
N ALA A 5 -54.94 41.82 -12.83
CA ALA A 5 -53.51 41.57 -12.97
C ALA A 5 -53.11 40.54 -11.90
N ASN A 6 -53.01 39.29 -12.33
CA ASN A 6 -52.47 38.18 -11.57
C ASN A 6 -50.95 38.39 -11.41
N ALA A 7 -50.52 38.97 -10.29
CA ALA A 7 -49.11 39.15 -9.97
C ALA A 7 -48.55 37.82 -9.43
N ALA A 8 -47.96 37.02 -10.32
CA ALA A 8 -47.14 35.88 -9.95
C ALA A 8 -45.91 36.37 -9.18
N ALA A 9 -45.75 35.92 -7.93
CA ALA A 9 -44.57 36.18 -7.12
C ALA A 9 -43.31 35.55 -7.77
N PRO A 10 -42.12 36.19 -7.63
CA PRO A 10 -40.89 35.66 -8.21
C PRO A 10 -40.54 34.34 -7.53
N THR A 11 -40.45 33.26 -8.31
CA THR A 11 -39.90 31.98 -7.88
C THR A 11 -38.43 32.18 -7.53
N GLY A 12 -38.12 32.24 -6.23
CA GLY A 12 -36.76 32.32 -5.74
C GLY A 12 -35.93 31.17 -6.30
N VAL A 13 -34.92 31.50 -7.10
CA VAL A 13 -33.97 30.55 -7.66
C VAL A 13 -33.05 30.13 -6.52
N TYR A 14 -33.33 28.99 -5.88
CA TYR A 14 -32.40 28.40 -4.92
C TYR A 14 -31.12 27.95 -5.66
N SER A 15 -29.96 28.05 -5.00
CA SER A 15 -28.67 27.60 -5.53
C SER A 15 -28.55 26.07 -5.65
N PHE A 16 -29.55 25.33 -5.18
CA PHE A 16 -29.63 23.87 -5.17
C PHE A 16 -31.06 23.41 -5.53
N PRO A 17 -31.22 22.19 -6.11
CA PRO A 17 -32.53 21.68 -6.48
C PRO A 17 -33.36 21.27 -5.26
N LEU A 18 -34.66 21.57 -5.26
CA LEU A 18 -35.59 21.08 -4.26
C LEU A 18 -36.03 19.65 -4.58
N LEU A 19 -35.57 18.69 -3.78
CA LEU A 19 -35.82 17.27 -3.99
C LEU A 19 -37.27 16.89 -3.66
N LYS A 20 -37.79 15.86 -4.32
CA LYS A 20 -39.11 15.29 -3.97
C LYS A 20 -39.00 14.50 -2.66
N PRO A 21 -40.07 14.38 -1.85
CA PRO A 21 -40.03 13.61 -0.60
C PRO A 21 -39.48 12.18 -0.78
N ARG A 22 -39.84 11.50 -1.85
CA ARG A 22 -39.33 10.16 -2.18
C ARG A 22 -37.81 10.11 -2.36
N GLU A 23 -37.23 11.13 -2.99
CA GLU A 23 -35.78 11.22 -3.22
C GLU A 23 -35.03 11.54 -1.91
N ILE A 24 -35.62 12.40 -1.06
CA ILE A 24 -35.08 12.70 0.27
C ILE A 24 -35.00 11.41 1.11
N PHE A 25 -36.09 10.64 1.19
CA PHE A 25 -36.11 9.39 1.95
C PHE A 25 -35.18 8.32 1.38
N ALA A 26 -35.01 8.26 0.06
CA ALA A 26 -34.03 7.37 -0.55
C ALA A 26 -32.60 7.71 -0.10
N CYS A 27 -32.22 8.98 -0.11
CA CYS A 27 -30.89 9.42 0.32
C CYS A 27 -30.68 9.22 1.83
N LEU A 28 -31.71 9.46 2.66
CA LEU A 28 -31.62 9.22 4.10
C LEU A 28 -31.43 7.74 4.45
N ARG A 29 -32.06 6.83 3.70
CA ARG A 29 -31.83 5.37 3.83
C ARG A 29 -30.42 4.97 3.41
N GLU A 30 -29.91 5.54 2.34
CA GLU A 30 -28.55 5.29 1.84
C GLU A 30 -27.49 5.70 2.89
N MET A 31 -27.68 6.85 3.54
CA MET A 31 -26.85 7.31 4.65
C MET A 31 -27.11 6.57 5.98
N ARG A 32 -28.02 5.59 6.02
CA ARG A 32 -28.38 4.78 7.19
C ARG A 32 -28.82 5.59 8.43
N VAL A 33 -29.55 6.69 8.22
CA VAL A 33 -30.07 7.49 9.33
C VAL A 33 -31.25 6.75 9.99
N PRO A 34 -31.24 6.49 11.32
CA PRO A 34 -32.27 5.70 12.00
C PRO A 34 -33.51 6.55 12.34
N VAL A 35 -34.33 6.84 11.32
CA VAL A 35 -35.53 7.69 11.42
C VAL A 35 -36.68 7.11 10.59
N ALA A 36 -37.90 7.13 11.12
CA ALA A 36 -39.09 6.67 10.39
C ALA A 36 -39.56 7.74 9.40
N GLU A 37 -40.06 7.32 8.22
CA GLU A 37 -40.55 8.28 7.21
C GLU A 37 -41.71 9.15 7.73
N ASP A 38 -42.57 8.57 8.55
CA ASP A 38 -43.75 9.25 9.10
C ASP A 38 -43.36 10.32 10.13
N GLU A 39 -42.29 10.11 10.91
CA GLU A 39 -41.76 11.08 11.87
C GLU A 39 -41.20 12.32 11.17
N ILE A 40 -40.52 12.13 10.04
CA ILE A 40 -40.01 13.25 9.23
C ILE A 40 -41.15 14.00 8.52
N ARG A 41 -42.17 13.28 8.04
CA ARG A 41 -43.36 13.91 7.43
C ARG A 41 -44.16 14.73 8.45
N ALA A 42 -44.22 14.25 9.69
CA ALA A 42 -44.81 14.95 10.82
C ALA A 42 -43.94 16.11 11.34
N CYS A 43 -42.70 16.26 10.83
CA CYS A 43 -41.70 17.19 11.34
C CYS A 43 -41.46 17.01 12.85
N ASP A 44 -41.28 15.78 13.30
CA ASP A 44 -40.88 15.52 14.68
C ASP A 44 -39.50 16.13 14.99
N VAL A 45 -39.42 16.88 16.08
CA VAL A 45 -38.20 17.60 16.49
C VAL A 45 -37.03 16.63 16.72
N GLY A 46 -37.31 15.49 17.36
CA GLY A 46 -36.31 14.46 17.63
C GLY A 46 -35.79 13.81 16.35
N ALA A 47 -36.68 13.49 15.41
CA ALA A 47 -36.29 12.92 14.12
C ALA A 47 -35.45 13.89 13.28
N ILE A 48 -35.86 15.17 13.16
CA ILE A 48 -35.09 16.17 12.42
C ILE A 48 -33.73 16.42 13.05
N ARG A 49 -33.65 16.45 14.39
CA ARG A 49 -32.38 16.56 15.11
C ARG A 49 -31.45 15.38 14.75
N LYS A 50 -31.92 14.14 14.82
CA LYS A 50 -31.13 12.96 14.46
C LYS A 50 -30.60 13.03 13.03
N VAL A 51 -31.41 13.52 12.09
CA VAL A 51 -30.98 13.73 10.70
C VAL A 51 -29.87 14.76 10.62
N LEU A 52 -30.00 15.91 11.28
CA LEU A 52 -28.97 16.95 11.29
C LEU A 52 -27.68 16.47 11.96
N GLU A 53 -27.76 15.74 13.09
CA GLU A 53 -26.61 15.13 13.74
C GLU A 53 -25.89 14.14 12.82
N ALA A 54 -26.62 13.29 12.11
CA ALA A 54 -26.03 12.35 11.15
C ALA A 54 -25.33 13.07 9.99
N PHE A 55 -25.89 14.19 9.50
CA PHE A 55 -25.21 15.01 8.50
C PHE A 55 -23.98 15.71 9.06
N ILE A 56 -24.02 16.23 10.29
CA ILE A 56 -22.86 16.87 10.94
C ILE A 56 -21.74 15.86 11.12
N GLU A 57 -22.04 14.67 11.63
CA GLU A 57 -21.06 13.61 11.84
C GLU A 57 -20.45 13.17 10.50
N SER A 58 -21.29 12.90 9.51
CA SER A 58 -20.83 12.49 8.18
C SER A 58 -20.01 13.58 7.49
N THR A 59 -20.40 14.86 7.59
CA THR A 59 -19.81 15.96 6.82
C THR A 59 -18.63 16.65 7.50
N MET A 60 -18.72 16.87 8.80
CA MET A 60 -17.74 17.62 9.60
C MET A 60 -16.88 16.71 10.48
N GLY A 61 -17.23 15.43 10.65
CA GLY A 61 -16.52 14.50 11.54
C GLY A 61 -16.67 14.84 13.02
N VAL A 62 -17.70 15.63 13.38
CA VAL A 62 -17.99 16.03 14.77
C VAL A 62 -19.11 15.15 15.30
N THR A 63 -18.84 14.41 16.37
CA THR A 63 -19.83 13.50 16.96
C THR A 63 -20.78 14.24 17.91
N ARG A 64 -21.88 13.58 18.27
CA ARG A 64 -22.78 14.08 19.32
C ARG A 64 -22.07 14.26 20.66
N GLU A 65 -21.11 13.39 20.97
CA GLU A 65 -20.33 13.47 22.22
C GLU A 65 -19.41 14.69 22.21
N ASP A 66 -18.76 14.99 21.08
CA ASP A 66 -17.93 16.19 20.91
C ASP A 66 -18.74 17.47 21.09
N MET A 67 -19.98 17.49 20.58
CA MET A 67 -20.89 18.63 20.76
C MET A 67 -21.45 18.75 22.17
N ALA A 68 -21.50 17.65 22.93
CA ALA A 68 -21.95 17.63 24.32
C ALA A 68 -20.86 18.11 25.30
N GLN A 69 -19.59 18.07 24.90
CA GLN A 69 -18.49 18.55 25.72
C GLN A 69 -18.36 20.08 25.68
N ILE A 70 -18.20 20.69 26.86
CA ILE A 70 -17.92 22.13 26.95
C ILE A 70 -16.45 22.36 26.58
N ALA A 71 -16.21 23.28 25.64
CA ALA A 71 -14.84 23.60 25.22
C ALA A 71 -14.01 24.16 26.40
N PHE A 72 -12.84 23.55 26.64
CA PHE A 72 -11.93 23.90 27.74
C PHE A 72 -11.63 25.40 27.89
N PRO A 73 -11.42 26.19 26.81
CA PRO A 73 -11.15 27.61 26.94
C PRO A 73 -12.32 28.44 27.50
N GLY A 74 -13.57 27.94 27.40
CA GLY A 74 -14.77 28.63 27.88
C GLY A 74 -15.19 28.26 29.30
N LEU A 75 -14.62 27.20 29.88
CA LEU A 75 -14.93 26.74 31.24
C LEU A 75 -14.68 27.82 32.33
N PRO A 76 -13.59 28.59 32.30
CA PRO A 76 -13.34 29.62 33.31
C PRO A 76 -14.34 30.79 33.27
N THR A 77 -15.07 30.97 32.17
CA THR A 77 -16.06 32.04 31.99
C THR A 77 -17.43 31.67 32.58
N LEU A 78 -17.68 30.39 32.83
CA LEU A 78 -18.91 29.89 33.43
C LEU A 78 -18.71 29.75 34.94
N GLY A 79 -19.33 30.63 35.74
CA GLY A 79 -19.23 30.58 37.20
C GLY A 79 -19.81 29.30 37.82
N TYR A 80 -20.81 28.69 37.17
CA TYR A 80 -21.42 27.41 37.56
C TYR A 80 -21.67 26.53 36.32
N PRO A 81 -20.65 25.80 35.83
CA PRO A 81 -20.76 25.00 34.60
C PRO A 81 -21.86 23.92 34.65
N GLU A 82 -22.15 23.38 35.84
CA GLU A 82 -23.16 22.33 36.04
C GLU A 82 -24.58 22.78 35.66
N LEU A 83 -24.89 24.06 35.89
CA LEU A 83 -26.20 24.64 35.58
C LEU A 83 -26.44 24.80 34.07
N HIS A 84 -25.38 24.66 33.27
CA HIS A 84 -25.39 24.82 31.82
C HIS A 84 -25.16 23.49 31.08
N SER A 85 -25.22 22.37 31.80
CA SER A 85 -25.03 21.01 31.28
C SER A 85 -25.97 20.66 30.12
N GLU A 86 -27.19 21.21 30.09
CA GLU A 86 -28.15 21.00 28.99
C GLU A 86 -28.08 22.12 27.94
N SER A 87 -27.97 23.38 28.36
CA SER A 87 -28.04 24.55 27.46
C SER A 87 -26.83 24.69 26.53
N VAL A 88 -25.62 24.35 27.01
CA VAL A 88 -24.40 24.49 26.20
C VAL A 88 -24.37 23.49 25.04
N PRO A 89 -24.62 22.18 25.24
CA PRO A 89 -24.74 21.23 24.14
C PRO A 89 -25.76 21.63 23.08
N GLU A 90 -26.94 22.14 23.48
CA GLU A 90 -27.98 22.57 22.55
C GLU A 90 -27.54 23.78 21.70
N LEU A 91 -26.84 24.75 22.30
CA LEU A 91 -26.27 25.88 21.57
C LEU A 91 -25.11 25.45 20.65
N THR A 92 -24.28 24.50 21.07
CA THR A 92 -23.19 23.94 20.27
C THR A 92 -23.74 23.19 19.06
N PHE A 93 -24.78 22.36 19.26
CA PHE A 93 -25.49 21.69 18.18
C PHE A 93 -26.07 22.71 17.20
N TYR A 94 -26.83 23.70 17.69
CA TYR A 94 -27.44 24.73 16.85
C TYR A 94 -26.39 25.48 16.02
N ARG A 95 -25.30 25.94 16.64
CA ARG A 95 -24.22 26.67 15.94
C ARG A 95 -23.54 25.79 14.89
N THR A 96 -23.34 24.50 15.20
CA THR A 96 -22.72 23.56 14.26
C THR A 96 -23.64 23.28 13.08
N ALA A 97 -24.92 23.04 13.32
CA ALA A 97 -25.94 22.88 12.28
C ALA A 97 -26.07 24.14 11.41
N GLN A 98 -26.06 25.33 12.02
CA GLN A 98 -26.11 26.61 11.31
C GLN A 98 -24.90 26.80 10.39
N ARG A 99 -23.68 26.47 10.86
CA ARG A 99 -22.46 26.53 10.05
C ARG A 99 -22.51 25.57 8.87
N LEU A 100 -22.98 24.34 9.10
CA LEU A 100 -23.13 23.35 8.03
C LEU A 100 -24.15 23.81 6.98
N LEU A 101 -25.33 24.28 7.40
CA LEU A 101 -26.37 24.73 6.50
C LEU A 101 -25.98 25.99 5.72
N ALA A 102 -25.25 26.91 6.34
CA ALA A 102 -24.66 28.06 5.64
C ALA A 102 -23.70 27.60 4.53
N ALA A 103 -22.84 26.61 4.82
CA ALA A 103 -21.96 26.00 3.80
C ALA A 103 -22.74 25.28 2.67
N CYS A 104 -23.96 24.81 2.96
CA CYS A 104 -24.87 24.22 1.98
C CYS A 104 -25.70 25.27 1.20
N GLY A 105 -25.56 26.58 1.49
CA GLY A 105 -26.30 27.67 0.84
C GLY A 105 -27.63 28.04 1.52
N VAL A 106 -27.80 27.72 2.80
CA VAL A 106 -28.96 28.10 3.62
C VAL A 106 -28.50 29.01 4.77
N ASP A 107 -28.48 30.31 4.53
CA ASP A 107 -28.00 31.31 5.50
C ASP A 107 -29.03 31.70 6.57
N ASP A 108 -30.31 31.42 6.31
CA ASP A 108 -31.44 31.79 7.17
C ASP A 108 -31.84 30.72 8.20
N PHE A 109 -30.97 29.74 8.48
CA PHE A 109 -31.22 28.73 9.51
C PHE A 109 -31.21 29.35 10.91
N GLY A 110 -32.29 29.13 11.67
CA GLY A 110 -32.48 29.73 13.00
C GLY A 110 -32.97 28.72 14.04
N LEU A 111 -32.96 29.13 15.32
CA LEU A 111 -33.35 28.25 16.43
C LEU A 111 -34.79 27.71 16.30
N ARG A 112 -35.67 28.47 15.62
CA ARG A 112 -37.05 28.03 15.31
C ARG A 112 -37.08 26.79 14.41
N ASP A 113 -36.08 26.57 13.56
CA ASP A 113 -36.00 25.38 12.72
C ASP A 113 -35.63 24.13 13.50
N VAL A 114 -34.93 24.29 14.62
CA VAL A 114 -34.59 23.22 15.55
C VAL A 114 -35.78 22.91 16.45
N LEU A 115 -36.41 23.94 17.05
CA LEU A 115 -37.46 23.77 18.05
C LEU A 115 -38.85 23.53 17.44
N HIS A 116 -39.13 24.13 16.28
CA HIS A 116 -40.43 24.09 15.60
C HIS A 116 -40.27 23.91 14.08
N PRO A 117 -39.73 22.77 13.64
CA PRO A 117 -39.50 22.47 12.23
C PRO A 117 -40.82 22.51 11.44
N THR A 118 -40.80 23.13 10.25
CA THR A 118 -41.95 23.18 9.36
C THR A 118 -41.70 22.39 8.08
N PRO A 119 -42.70 21.71 7.49
CA PRO A 119 -42.49 20.82 6.34
C PRO A 119 -41.79 21.48 5.15
N LYS A 120 -42.12 22.75 4.88
CA LYS A 120 -41.48 23.52 3.78
C LYS A 120 -40.00 23.82 4.07
N ARG A 121 -39.65 24.21 5.30
CA ARG A 121 -38.27 24.54 5.66
C ARG A 121 -37.39 23.30 5.80
N VAL A 122 -37.91 22.25 6.45
CA VAL A 122 -37.24 20.95 6.55
C VAL A 122 -36.91 20.42 5.16
N ARG A 123 -37.87 20.43 4.22
CA ARG A 123 -37.62 19.98 2.84
C ARG A 123 -36.51 20.78 2.16
N ARG A 124 -36.47 22.10 2.33
CA ARG A 124 -35.41 22.96 1.77
C ARG A 124 -34.04 22.63 2.38
N GLN A 125 -33.97 22.52 3.71
CA GLN A 125 -32.73 22.21 4.44
C GLN A 125 -32.19 20.83 4.07
N LEU A 126 -33.04 19.80 4.05
CA LEU A 126 -32.63 18.45 3.66
C LEU A 126 -32.20 18.38 2.19
N SER A 127 -32.86 19.11 1.29
CA SER A 127 -32.44 19.18 -0.12
C SER A 127 -31.05 19.81 -0.26
N ALA A 128 -30.76 20.88 0.50
CA ALA A 128 -29.45 21.52 0.53
C ALA A 128 -28.36 20.57 1.06
N LEU A 129 -28.62 19.90 2.19
CA LEU A 129 -27.71 18.96 2.82
C LEU A 129 -27.40 17.76 1.93
N ILE A 130 -28.42 17.17 1.29
CA ILE A 130 -28.23 16.05 0.36
C ILE A 130 -27.41 16.50 -0.85
N ASN A 131 -27.71 17.67 -1.42
CA ASN A 131 -26.96 18.21 -2.55
C ASN A 131 -25.48 18.41 -2.19
N PHE A 132 -25.21 19.01 -1.02
CA PHE A 132 -23.84 19.19 -0.52
C PHE A 132 -23.14 17.85 -0.27
N ALA A 133 -23.82 16.88 0.35
CA ALA A 133 -23.27 15.55 0.60
C ALA A 133 -22.87 14.83 -0.69
N LYS A 134 -23.72 14.88 -1.72
CA LYS A 134 -23.42 14.31 -3.05
C LYS A 134 -22.24 15.00 -3.72
N PHE A 135 -22.23 16.34 -3.72
CA PHE A 135 -21.10 17.10 -4.27
C PHE A 135 -19.79 16.75 -3.56
N ARG A 136 -19.83 16.60 -2.24
CA ARG A 136 -18.66 16.19 -1.46
C ARG A 136 -18.21 14.78 -1.83
N GLU A 137 -19.12 13.83 -1.96
CA GLU A 137 -18.79 12.45 -2.32
C GLU A 137 -18.12 12.37 -3.70
N GLU A 138 -18.64 13.08 -4.70
CA GLU A 138 -18.03 13.20 -6.03
C GLU A 138 -16.60 13.77 -5.96
N ARG A 139 -16.38 14.78 -5.10
CA ARG A 139 -15.06 15.40 -4.92
C ARG A 139 -14.11 14.54 -4.10
N MET A 140 -14.61 13.85 -3.08
CA MET A 140 -13.84 12.93 -2.25
C MET A 140 -13.24 11.79 -3.07
N ALA A 141 -13.96 11.31 -4.10
CA ALA A 141 -13.42 10.33 -5.04
C ALA A 141 -12.15 10.86 -5.75
N VAL A 142 -12.16 12.12 -6.19
CA VAL A 142 -11.01 12.77 -6.83
C VAL A 142 -9.86 13.00 -5.85
N PHE A 143 -10.16 13.40 -4.61
CA PHE A 143 -9.13 13.61 -3.59
C PHE A 143 -8.59 12.30 -3.01
N SER A 144 -9.30 11.17 -3.15
CA SER A 144 -8.88 9.88 -2.60
C SER A 144 -7.50 9.44 -3.10
N GLU A 145 -7.17 9.69 -4.37
CA GLU A 145 -5.85 9.39 -4.93
C GLU A 145 -4.75 10.23 -4.28
N ILE A 146 -5.00 11.52 -4.07
CA ILE A 146 -4.05 12.45 -3.43
C ILE A 146 -3.87 12.08 -1.95
N THR A 147 -4.97 11.75 -1.25
CA THR A 147 -4.93 11.30 0.14
C THR A 147 -4.15 9.99 0.26
N ASN A 148 -4.39 9.01 -0.61
CA ASN A 148 -3.64 7.75 -0.62
C ASN A 148 -2.15 7.98 -0.89
N GLN A 149 -1.80 8.83 -1.85
CA GLN A 149 -0.40 9.20 -2.11
C GLN A 149 0.24 9.89 -0.89
N THR A 150 -0.52 10.74 -0.20
CA THR A 150 -0.05 11.43 0.99
C THR A 150 0.18 10.44 2.13
N ASP A 151 -0.73 9.49 2.34
CA ASP A 151 -0.60 8.43 3.34
C ASP A 151 0.58 7.50 3.03
N GLU A 152 0.79 7.14 1.76
CA GLU A 152 1.99 6.39 1.33
C GLU A 152 3.28 7.18 1.59
N LEU A 153 3.30 8.47 1.32
CA LEU A 153 4.46 9.31 1.60
C LEU A 153 4.71 9.45 3.11
N LEU A 154 3.66 9.56 3.91
CA LEU A 154 3.77 9.61 5.37
C LEU A 154 4.28 8.29 5.95
N THR A 155 3.82 7.15 5.45
CA THR A 155 4.34 5.83 5.87
C THR A 155 5.81 5.65 5.47
N LYS A 156 6.19 6.02 4.24
CA LYS A 156 7.59 6.02 3.80
C LYS A 156 8.46 6.94 4.65
N LYS A 157 7.99 8.15 4.94
CA LYS A 157 8.70 9.10 5.80
C LYS A 157 8.93 8.53 7.20
N LYS A 158 7.92 7.91 7.81
CA LYS A 158 8.07 7.28 9.13
C LYS A 158 9.10 6.15 9.10
N ALA A 159 9.04 5.27 8.10
CA ALA A 159 10.01 4.17 7.95
C ALA A 159 11.44 4.69 7.79
N LEU A 160 11.67 5.70 6.95
CA LEU A 160 12.99 6.31 6.77
C LEU A 160 13.47 7.03 8.03
N GLN A 161 12.57 7.65 8.80
CA GLN A 161 12.92 8.25 10.10
C GLN A 161 13.34 7.20 11.12
N GLU A 162 12.66 6.06 11.16
CA GLU A 162 13.03 4.94 12.04
C GLU A 162 14.38 4.32 11.64
N GLU A 163 14.62 4.13 10.34
CA GLU A 163 15.90 3.64 9.82
C GLU A 163 17.04 4.61 10.13
N ASN A 164 16.85 5.91 9.90
CA ASN A 164 17.86 6.90 10.19
C ASN A 164 18.17 6.95 11.70
N ALA A 165 17.14 6.89 12.56
CA ALA A 165 17.34 6.82 14.01
C ALA A 165 18.03 5.52 14.48
N ALA A 166 17.93 4.43 13.72
CA ALA A 166 18.66 3.19 14.00
C ALA A 166 20.14 3.31 13.57
N LEU A 167 20.40 3.85 12.38
CA LEU A 167 21.75 4.12 11.89
C LEU A 167 22.50 5.13 12.76
N GLU A 168 21.84 6.18 13.24
CA GLU A 168 22.42 7.14 14.18
C GLU A 168 22.84 6.47 15.51
N ARG A 169 22.05 5.50 16.00
CA ARG A 169 22.39 4.71 17.19
C ARG A 169 23.59 3.79 16.95
N GLU A 170 23.64 3.11 15.81
CA GLU A 170 24.78 2.26 15.44
C GLU A 170 26.07 3.09 15.27
N LEU A 171 25.97 4.25 14.63
CA LEU A 171 27.08 5.20 14.51
C LEU A 171 27.59 5.66 15.88
N GLN A 172 26.69 5.99 16.80
CA GLN A 172 27.07 6.37 18.17
C GLN A 172 27.78 5.24 18.90
N GLN A 173 27.30 4.00 18.78
CA GLN A 173 27.96 2.83 19.37
C GLN A 173 29.37 2.63 18.81
N MET A 174 29.55 2.67 17.50
CA MET A 174 30.88 2.55 16.88
C MET A 174 31.84 3.68 17.31
N LEU A 175 31.33 4.91 17.46
CA LEU A 175 32.14 6.04 17.93
C LEU A 175 32.54 5.88 19.41
N GLU A 176 31.67 5.31 20.25
CA GLU A 176 31.99 4.99 21.64
C GLU A 176 33.02 3.87 21.74
N GLU A 177 32.87 2.80 20.96
CA GLU A 177 33.86 1.72 20.85
C GLU A 177 35.22 2.26 20.39
N GLN A 178 35.23 3.10 19.35
CA GLN A 178 36.46 3.72 18.86
C GLN A 178 37.16 4.56 19.95
N LYS A 179 36.40 5.33 20.75
CA LYS A 179 36.94 6.10 21.87
C LYS A 179 37.50 5.22 22.99
N LEU A 180 36.89 4.06 23.23
CA LEU A 180 37.39 3.09 24.21
C LEU A 180 38.68 2.43 23.75
N GLU A 181 38.84 2.19 22.44
CA GLU A 181 40.04 1.59 21.85
C GLU A 181 41.18 2.59 21.60
N GLU A 182 40.88 3.88 21.44
CA GLU A 182 41.84 4.96 21.21
C GLU A 182 43.04 4.98 22.18
N PRO A 183 42.88 4.85 23.51
CA PRO A 183 44.02 4.82 24.43
C PRO A 183 44.94 3.61 24.20
N ALA A 184 44.38 2.41 24.01
CA ALA A 184 45.15 1.20 23.73
C ALA A 184 45.91 1.33 22.40
N ARG A 185 45.28 1.93 21.38
CA ARG A 185 45.94 2.22 20.10
C ARG A 185 47.10 3.20 20.25
N LEU A 186 46.93 4.24 21.07
CA LEU A 186 47.97 5.23 21.37
C LEU A 186 49.15 4.61 22.14
N GLU A 187 48.88 3.72 23.09
CA GLU A 187 49.91 2.97 23.81
C GLU A 187 50.69 2.06 22.86
N LEU A 188 50.01 1.30 22.02
CA LEU A 188 50.65 0.43 21.04
C LEU A 188 51.49 1.24 20.03
N GLN A 189 50.99 2.40 19.58
CA GLN A 189 51.76 3.28 18.69
C GLN A 189 53.05 3.77 19.36
N LYS A 190 53.00 4.15 20.64
CA LYS A 190 54.20 4.57 21.38
C LYS A 190 55.20 3.42 21.51
N GLU A 191 54.73 2.20 21.77
CA GLU A 191 55.59 1.02 21.86
C GLU A 191 56.26 0.72 20.51
N VAL A 192 55.52 0.82 19.40
CA VAL A 192 56.08 0.69 18.04
C VAL A 192 57.15 1.74 17.78
N ASP A 193 56.87 3.01 18.07
CA ASP A 193 57.83 4.11 17.87
C ASP A 193 59.10 3.91 18.72
N GLU A 194 58.96 3.40 19.94
CA GLU A 194 60.09 3.10 20.83
C GLU A 194 60.93 1.92 20.31
N LEU A 195 60.28 0.84 19.85
CA LEU A 195 60.95 -0.30 19.24
C LEU A 195 61.69 0.09 17.95
N GLU A 196 61.08 0.92 17.09
CA GLU A 196 61.76 1.47 15.91
C GLU A 196 62.99 2.30 16.30
N GLY A 197 62.88 3.10 17.36
CA GLY A 197 64.01 3.81 17.95
C GLY A 197 65.14 2.87 18.38
N GLN A 198 64.81 1.79 19.09
CA GLN A 198 65.77 0.78 19.54
C GLN A 198 66.43 0.05 18.36
N ILE A 199 65.66 -0.34 17.34
CA ILE A 199 66.16 -0.96 16.11
C ILE A 199 67.16 -0.03 15.43
N ASN A 200 66.85 1.27 15.31
CA ASN A 200 67.76 2.25 14.72
C ASN A 200 69.07 2.38 15.51
N VAL A 201 69.02 2.37 16.85
CA VAL A 201 70.22 2.40 17.70
C VAL A 201 71.05 1.12 17.52
N LEU A 202 70.40 -0.05 17.50
CA LEU A 202 71.07 -1.34 17.30
C LEU A 202 71.71 -1.44 15.92
N ASN A 203 71.04 -0.97 14.87
CA ASN A 203 71.60 -0.91 13.52
C ASN A 203 72.84 -0.02 13.45
N LYS A 204 72.83 1.15 14.11
CA LYS A 204 74.02 2.02 14.24
C LYS A 204 75.16 1.30 14.96
N LYS A 205 74.88 0.65 16.08
CA LYS A 205 75.88 -0.14 16.82
C LYS A 205 76.44 -1.28 15.96
N GLN A 206 75.58 -1.99 15.23
CA GLN A 206 75.99 -3.05 14.30
C GLN A 206 76.90 -2.52 13.20
N ALA A 207 76.61 -1.34 12.62
CA ALA A 207 77.45 -0.72 11.62
C ALA A 207 78.84 -0.36 12.17
N VAL A 208 78.91 0.21 13.39
CA VAL A 208 80.19 0.50 14.07
C VAL A 208 80.98 -0.77 14.33
N MET A 209 80.35 -1.82 14.85
CA MET A 209 81.01 -3.10 15.11
C MET A 209 81.52 -3.75 13.82
N ARG A 210 80.78 -3.63 12.70
CA ARG A 210 81.24 -4.09 11.38
C ARG A 210 82.49 -3.33 10.93
N HIS A 211 82.53 -2.01 11.11
CA HIS A 211 83.71 -1.20 10.81
C HIS A 211 84.92 -1.63 11.65
N GLN A 212 84.75 -1.75 12.97
CA GLN A 212 85.81 -2.22 13.87
C GLN A 212 86.30 -3.63 13.51
N THR A 213 85.39 -4.52 13.13
CA THR A 213 85.74 -5.87 12.67
C THR A 213 86.55 -5.83 11.38
N ALA A 214 86.22 -4.94 10.45
CA ALA A 214 86.99 -4.75 9.21
C ALA A 214 88.39 -4.21 9.51
N GLU A 215 88.52 -3.18 10.35
CA GLU A 215 89.82 -2.65 10.79
C GLU A 215 90.68 -3.71 11.48
N LEU A 216 90.10 -4.52 12.37
CA LEU A 216 90.82 -5.59 13.05
C LEU A 216 91.27 -6.68 12.08
N LYS A 217 90.46 -6.99 11.05
CA LYS A 217 90.86 -7.92 9.98
C LYS A 217 92.02 -7.36 9.14
N GLU A 218 92.00 -6.07 8.85
CA GLU A 218 93.06 -5.40 8.11
C GLU A 218 94.36 -5.38 8.92
N LYS A 219 94.32 -4.95 10.19
CA LYS A 219 95.46 -5.03 11.11
C LYS A 219 95.98 -6.45 11.27
N ARG A 220 95.09 -7.44 11.36
CA ARG A 220 95.50 -8.85 11.40
C ARG A 220 96.27 -9.22 10.13
N LYS A 221 95.79 -8.82 8.96
CA LYS A 221 96.45 -9.07 7.68
C LYS A 221 97.80 -8.36 7.60
N GLU A 222 97.90 -7.10 8.02
CA GLU A 222 99.17 -6.37 8.09
C GLU A 222 100.20 -7.07 8.98
N VAL A 223 99.77 -7.54 10.16
CA VAL A 223 100.64 -8.30 11.06
C VAL A 223 101.03 -9.65 10.43
N GLU A 224 100.12 -10.32 9.74
CA GLU A 224 100.38 -11.58 9.05
C GLU A 224 101.37 -11.40 7.88
N ASP A 225 101.24 -10.30 7.12
CA ASP A 225 102.18 -9.88 6.07
C ASP A 225 103.55 -9.49 6.65
N ALA A 226 103.58 -8.80 7.80
CA ALA A 226 104.81 -8.48 8.51
C ALA A 226 105.49 -9.75 9.05
N VAL A 227 104.73 -10.71 9.58
CA VAL A 227 105.24 -12.01 10.03
C VAL A 227 105.78 -12.81 8.86
N THR A 228 105.11 -12.84 7.72
CA THR A 228 105.60 -13.55 6.52
C THR A 228 106.85 -12.89 5.94
N SER A 229 106.91 -11.56 5.90
CA SER A 229 108.12 -10.80 5.54
C SER A 229 109.27 -11.08 6.50
N ALA A 230 109.02 -11.05 7.82
CA ALA A 230 110.03 -11.40 8.82
C ALA A 230 110.50 -12.86 8.70
N ARG A 231 109.59 -13.79 8.37
CA ARG A 231 109.95 -15.19 8.05
C ARG A 231 110.81 -15.27 6.80
N PHE A 232 110.50 -14.50 5.76
CA PHE A 232 111.30 -14.45 4.54
C PHE A 232 112.70 -13.89 4.80
N ASN A 233 112.79 -12.76 5.51
CA ASN A 233 114.07 -12.18 5.95
C ASN A 233 114.86 -13.14 6.85
N LYS A 234 114.16 -13.89 7.71
CA LYS A 234 114.79 -14.95 8.51
C LYS A 234 115.35 -16.06 7.62
N ILE A 235 114.61 -16.52 6.61
CA ILE A 235 115.09 -17.53 5.66
C ILE A 235 116.27 -17.01 4.84
N GLU A 236 116.24 -15.75 4.40
CA GLU A 236 117.33 -15.10 3.68
C GLU A 236 118.57 -14.94 4.57
N ALA A 237 118.39 -14.50 5.81
CA ALA A 237 119.45 -14.45 6.82
C ALA A 237 119.98 -15.85 7.15
N GLU A 238 119.13 -16.89 7.23
CA GLU A 238 119.54 -18.29 7.39
C GLU A 238 120.30 -18.82 6.16
N ALA A 239 119.95 -18.38 4.95
CA ALA A 239 120.66 -18.71 3.71
C ALA A 239 122.03 -18.00 3.65
N GLU A 240 122.11 -16.76 4.10
CA GLU A 240 123.35 -15.99 4.25
C GLU A 240 124.22 -16.55 5.38
N ILE A 241 123.60 -16.96 6.50
CA ILE A 241 124.25 -17.72 7.57
C ILE A 241 124.74 -19.06 7.02
N LYS A 242 123.99 -19.79 6.18
CA LYS A 242 124.47 -21.02 5.52
C LYS A 242 125.61 -20.76 4.54
N ARG A 243 125.60 -19.63 3.81
CA ARG A 243 126.68 -19.18 2.93
C ARG A 243 127.96 -18.89 3.73
N LEU A 244 127.82 -18.23 4.88
CA LEU A 244 128.90 -17.91 5.82
C LEU A 244 129.34 -19.13 6.67
N GLN A 245 128.43 -20.04 7.00
CA GLN A 245 128.69 -21.35 7.63
C GLN A 245 129.34 -22.33 6.65
N GLY A 246 129.18 -22.15 5.34
CA GLY A 246 129.98 -22.81 4.31
C GLY A 246 131.46 -22.38 4.30
N GLN A 247 131.80 -21.29 5.01
CA GLN A 247 133.17 -20.79 5.20
C GLN A 247 133.70 -20.96 6.62
N ILE A 248 132.96 -21.56 7.54
CA ILE A 248 133.42 -21.84 8.90
C ILE A 248 133.14 -23.30 9.23
N VAL A 249 134.23 -24.06 9.37
CA VAL A 249 134.19 -25.48 9.73
C VAL A 249 133.61 -25.67 11.14
N THR A 250 133.01 -26.86 11.30
CA THR A 250 132.70 -27.61 12.53
C THR A 250 131.44 -27.24 13.30
N SER A 251 130.39 -28.04 13.14
CA SER A 251 130.04 -29.09 14.13
C SER A 251 128.72 -29.80 13.75
N PRO A 252 128.74 -31.09 13.39
CA PRO A 252 127.56 -31.85 12.92
C PRO A 252 126.50 -32.22 13.97
N ASP A 253 126.64 -31.80 15.23
CA ASP A 253 125.79 -32.31 16.33
C ASP A 253 124.65 -31.36 16.75
N ARG A 254 124.65 -30.08 16.35
CA ARG A 254 123.53 -29.15 16.64
C ARG A 254 122.34 -29.29 15.69
N VAL A 255 122.60 -29.52 14.41
CA VAL A 255 121.57 -29.59 13.35
C VAL A 255 120.67 -30.81 13.51
N LYS A 256 121.17 -31.92 14.07
CA LYS A 256 120.36 -33.11 14.39
C LYS A 256 119.37 -32.87 15.54
N GLY A 257 119.65 -31.95 16.45
CA GLY A 257 118.73 -31.56 17.53
C GLY A 257 117.61 -30.65 17.05
N GLU A 258 117.93 -29.65 16.23
CA GLU A 258 116.97 -28.71 15.65
C GLU A 258 116.05 -29.36 14.62
N LEU A 259 116.55 -30.30 13.80
CA LEU A 259 115.70 -31.08 12.91
C LEU A 259 114.71 -31.97 13.68
N LYS A 260 115.08 -32.44 14.87
CA LYS A 260 114.22 -33.26 15.72
C LYS A 260 113.10 -32.43 16.34
N THR A 261 113.40 -31.23 16.83
CA THR A 261 112.38 -30.30 17.35
C THR A 261 111.50 -29.70 16.24
N ILE A 262 112.02 -29.48 15.03
CA ILE A 262 111.19 -29.08 13.88
C ILE A 262 110.28 -30.23 13.44
N ALA A 263 110.77 -31.47 13.41
CA ALA A 263 109.94 -32.64 13.15
C ALA A 263 108.83 -32.81 14.21
N GLU A 264 109.16 -32.61 15.49
CA GLU A 264 108.18 -32.67 16.59
C GLU A 264 107.15 -31.53 16.53
N THR A 265 107.53 -30.31 16.12
CA THR A 265 106.58 -29.20 15.96
C THR A 265 105.72 -29.34 14.71
N LEU A 266 106.27 -29.89 13.62
CA LEU A 266 105.52 -30.23 12.41
C LEU A 266 104.48 -31.32 12.69
N GLU A 267 104.83 -32.34 13.47
CA GLU A 267 103.89 -33.40 13.81
C GLU A 267 102.78 -32.89 14.73
N LYS A 268 103.11 -32.06 15.73
CA LYS A 268 102.09 -31.36 16.53
C LYS A 268 101.17 -30.47 15.71
N ALA A 269 101.70 -29.77 14.69
CA ALA A 269 100.89 -28.92 13.82
C ALA A 269 99.96 -29.73 12.90
N LYS A 270 100.41 -30.90 12.42
CA LYS A 270 99.55 -31.84 11.68
C LYS A 270 98.46 -32.40 12.57
N ASP A 271 98.78 -32.78 13.81
CA ASP A 271 97.78 -33.27 14.78
C ASP A 271 96.72 -32.19 15.03
N GLN A 272 97.12 -30.93 15.22
CA GLN A 272 96.21 -29.78 15.39
C GLN A 272 95.36 -29.50 14.14
N LEU A 273 95.94 -29.61 12.94
CA LEU A 273 95.21 -29.47 11.68
C LEU A 273 94.15 -30.57 11.57
N HIS A 274 94.52 -31.82 11.85
CA HIS A 274 93.61 -32.95 11.79
C HIS A 274 92.47 -32.81 12.80
N GLU A 275 92.75 -32.28 14.00
CA GLU A 275 91.73 -32.01 15.02
C GLU A 275 90.77 -30.87 14.60
N LEU A 276 91.28 -29.84 13.91
CA LEU A 276 90.47 -28.75 13.36
C LEU A 276 89.64 -29.20 12.16
N GLU A 277 90.16 -30.09 11.31
CA GLU A 277 89.45 -30.68 10.18
C GLU A 277 88.31 -31.60 10.66
N GLU A 278 88.55 -32.40 11.71
CA GLU A 278 87.52 -33.19 12.40
C GLU A 278 86.41 -32.28 12.95
N LYS A 279 86.78 -31.19 13.64
CA LYS A 279 85.83 -30.20 14.16
C LYS A 279 85.05 -29.49 13.03
N GLN A 280 85.73 -29.12 11.94
CA GLN A 280 85.10 -28.49 10.78
C GLN A 280 84.10 -29.44 10.10
N ARG A 281 84.45 -30.73 9.98
CA ARG A 281 83.56 -31.75 9.43
C ARG A 281 82.31 -31.89 10.30
N GLY A 282 82.47 -31.98 11.62
CA GLY A 282 81.34 -32.02 12.55
C GLY A 282 80.42 -30.79 12.43
N VAL A 283 80.99 -29.58 12.32
CA VAL A 283 80.19 -28.36 12.12
C VAL A 283 79.44 -28.36 10.77
N ARG A 284 80.05 -28.86 9.68
CA ARG A 284 79.34 -29.02 8.40
C ARG A 284 78.19 -30.00 8.48
N GLU A 285 78.37 -31.13 9.18
CA GLU A 285 77.29 -32.09 9.42
C GLU A 285 76.13 -31.46 10.19
N PHE A 286 76.41 -30.61 11.19
CA PHE A 286 75.37 -29.83 11.86
C PHE A 286 74.65 -28.88 10.91
N ILE A 287 75.37 -28.14 10.07
CA ILE A 287 74.76 -27.22 9.08
C ILE A 287 73.82 -27.98 8.14
N ASP A 288 74.26 -29.13 7.60
CA ASP A 288 73.43 -29.96 6.71
C ASP A 288 72.14 -30.45 7.39
N VAL A 289 72.20 -30.76 8.70
CA VAL A 289 71.01 -31.14 9.48
C VAL A 289 70.07 -29.94 9.67
N TYR A 290 70.60 -28.76 9.98
CA TYR A 290 69.80 -27.54 10.13
C TYR A 290 69.16 -27.10 8.81
N GLU A 291 69.86 -27.16 7.69
CA GLU A 291 69.30 -26.85 6.37
C GLU A 291 68.16 -27.80 5.99
N LYS A 292 68.29 -29.10 6.32
CA LYS A 292 67.21 -30.07 6.14
C LYS A 292 66.02 -29.73 7.03
N ALA A 293 66.26 -29.41 8.31
CA ALA A 293 65.20 -29.01 9.23
C ALA A 293 64.48 -27.75 8.76
N GLU A 294 65.20 -26.74 8.27
CA GLU A 294 64.63 -25.51 7.72
C GLU A 294 63.72 -25.79 6.50
N LYS A 295 64.17 -26.66 5.59
CA LYS A 295 63.36 -27.10 4.44
C LYS A 295 62.09 -27.84 4.88
N GLU A 296 62.17 -28.70 5.89
CA GLU A 296 60.97 -29.37 6.42
C GLU A 296 60.03 -28.38 7.12
N PHE A 297 60.55 -27.42 7.89
CA PHE A 297 59.71 -26.37 8.48
C PHE A 297 59.01 -25.52 7.42
N ALA A 298 59.69 -25.16 6.34
CA ALA A 298 59.07 -24.43 5.23
C ALA A 298 57.90 -25.21 4.62
N ARG A 299 58.03 -26.54 4.45
CA ARG A 299 56.93 -27.41 3.98
C ARG A 299 55.79 -27.51 4.99
N ILE A 300 56.10 -27.59 6.29
CA ILE A 300 55.07 -27.61 7.34
C ILE A 300 54.29 -26.29 7.32
N PHE A 301 54.96 -25.15 7.16
CA PHE A 301 54.28 -23.85 7.07
C PHE A 301 53.36 -23.74 5.85
N THR A 302 53.75 -24.28 4.69
CA THR A 302 52.85 -24.29 3.53
C THR A 302 51.60 -25.13 3.79
N VAL A 303 51.74 -26.31 4.37
CA VAL A 303 50.60 -27.19 4.71
C VAL A 303 49.72 -26.55 5.79
N LEU A 304 50.30 -25.90 6.80
CA LEU A 304 49.54 -25.18 7.82
C LEU A 304 48.72 -24.03 7.22
N LYS A 305 49.28 -23.29 6.26
CA LYS A 305 48.58 -22.21 5.57
C LYS A 305 47.42 -22.73 4.72
N GLU A 306 47.62 -23.85 4.03
CA GLU A 306 46.54 -24.54 3.28
C GLU A 306 45.44 -25.03 4.23
N ALA A 307 45.81 -25.63 5.37
CA ALA A 307 44.86 -26.08 6.38
C ALA A 307 44.06 -24.91 7.00
N GLU A 308 44.70 -23.76 7.22
CA GLU A 308 44.03 -22.54 7.70
C GLU A 308 43.01 -22.01 6.67
N GLN A 309 43.39 -21.96 5.39
CA GLN A 309 42.49 -21.57 4.30
C GLN A 309 41.29 -22.52 4.16
N GLU A 310 41.52 -23.84 4.26
CA GLU A 310 40.46 -24.84 4.23
C GLU A 310 39.54 -24.72 5.45
N MET A 311 40.11 -24.47 6.64
CA MET A 311 39.34 -24.25 7.86
C MET A 311 38.45 -23.00 7.76
N GLN A 312 38.95 -21.92 7.15
CA GLN A 312 38.19 -20.70 6.91
C GLN A 312 37.04 -20.95 5.91
N SER A 313 37.32 -21.65 4.81
CA SER A 313 36.32 -22.04 3.81
C SER A 313 35.22 -22.92 4.43
N CYS A 314 35.59 -23.85 5.31
CA CYS A 314 34.65 -24.70 6.03
C CYS A 314 33.77 -23.91 7.03
N LYS A 315 34.31 -22.87 7.68
CA LYS A 315 33.52 -21.97 8.54
C LYS A 315 32.50 -21.18 7.74
N GLU A 316 32.89 -20.66 6.58
CA GLU A 316 31.99 -19.94 5.67
C GLU A 316 30.86 -20.85 5.16
N ALA A 317 31.20 -22.06 4.70
CA ALA A 317 30.22 -23.05 4.28
C ALA A 317 29.27 -23.43 5.42
N LYS A 318 29.77 -23.59 6.65
CA LYS A 318 28.95 -23.86 7.84
C LYS A 318 27.97 -22.73 8.13
N ASN A 319 28.40 -21.48 8.02
CA ASN A 319 27.53 -20.31 8.21
C ASN A 319 26.45 -20.27 7.12
N GLN A 320 26.81 -20.47 5.84
CA GLN A 320 25.84 -20.56 4.75
C GLN A 320 24.81 -21.68 4.96
N VAL A 321 25.23 -22.85 5.46
CA VAL A 321 24.31 -23.95 5.80
C VAL A 321 23.37 -23.56 6.94
N LYS A 322 23.84 -22.80 7.94
CA LYS A 322 23.00 -22.31 9.03
C LYS A 322 21.95 -21.32 8.52
N ASP A 323 22.36 -20.37 7.69
CA ASP A 323 21.48 -19.34 7.13
C ASP A 323 20.43 -19.94 6.19
N THR A 324 20.84 -20.88 5.34
CA THR A 324 19.91 -21.61 4.45
C THR A 324 18.92 -22.46 5.25
N LYS A 325 19.35 -23.12 6.34
CA LYS A 325 18.44 -23.84 7.24
C LYS A 325 17.41 -22.92 7.90
N GLN A 326 17.84 -21.75 8.37
CA GLN A 326 16.92 -20.75 8.93
C GLN A 326 15.90 -20.28 7.87
N ARG A 327 16.37 -19.97 6.66
CA ARG A 327 15.50 -19.56 5.55
C ARG A 327 14.50 -20.65 5.15
N ILE A 328 14.89 -21.93 5.20
CA ILE A 328 13.98 -23.05 4.97
C ILE A 328 12.90 -23.11 6.07
N ALA A 329 13.27 -22.95 7.33
CA ALA A 329 12.31 -22.94 8.44
C ALA A 329 11.29 -21.79 8.30
N ASP A 330 11.76 -20.59 7.96
CA ASP A 330 10.89 -19.43 7.72
C ASP A 330 9.93 -19.66 6.54
N LEU A 331 10.43 -20.26 5.45
CA LEU A 331 9.60 -20.61 4.30
C LEU A 331 8.56 -21.68 4.65
N GLN A 332 8.92 -22.68 5.45
CA GLN A 332 7.98 -23.71 5.93
C GLN A 332 6.86 -23.10 6.77
N GLN A 333 7.20 -22.14 7.66
CA GLN A 333 6.20 -21.40 8.43
C GLN A 333 5.24 -20.61 7.52
N ARG A 334 5.77 -19.87 6.53
CA ARG A 334 4.97 -19.12 5.57
C ARG A 334 4.06 -20.02 4.72
N ILE A 335 4.54 -21.21 4.34
CA ILE A 335 3.73 -22.20 3.62
C ILE A 335 2.58 -22.67 4.50
N ALA A 336 2.83 -23.01 5.77
CA ALA A 336 1.78 -23.42 6.71
C ALA A 336 0.73 -22.32 6.90
N GLU A 337 1.16 -21.07 7.10
CA GLU A 337 0.26 -19.90 7.20
C GLU A 337 -0.59 -19.73 5.93
N THR A 338 0.04 -19.84 4.76
CA THR A 338 -0.66 -19.73 3.47
C THR A 338 -1.69 -20.85 3.28
N ILE A 339 -1.37 -22.08 3.67
CA ILE A 339 -2.31 -23.22 3.62
C ILE A 339 -3.52 -22.96 4.52
N THR A 340 -3.30 -22.52 5.76
CA THR A 340 -4.42 -22.23 6.68
C THR A 340 -5.29 -21.08 6.17
N ARG A 341 -4.68 -20.03 5.58
CA ARG A 341 -5.42 -18.93 4.93
C ARG A 341 -6.25 -19.42 3.75
N ARG A 342 -5.67 -20.28 2.89
CA ARG A 342 -6.38 -20.88 1.75
C ARG A 342 -7.59 -21.69 2.22
N GLN A 343 -7.43 -22.55 3.22
CA GLN A 343 -8.53 -23.35 3.77
C GLN A 343 -9.66 -22.47 4.35
N ARG A 344 -9.34 -21.34 5.00
CA ARG A 344 -10.35 -20.39 5.48
C ARG A 344 -11.12 -19.75 4.32
N LEU A 345 -10.40 -19.32 3.27
CA LEU A 345 -11.02 -18.73 2.09
C LEU A 345 -11.89 -19.73 1.32
N GLU A 346 -11.46 -20.99 1.19
CA GLU A 346 -12.25 -22.07 0.58
C GLU A 346 -13.57 -22.28 1.32
N LYS A 347 -13.56 -22.30 2.67
CA LYS A 347 -14.80 -22.38 3.47
C LYS A 347 -15.74 -21.19 3.24
N ILE A 348 -15.19 -19.98 3.20
CA ILE A 348 -15.99 -18.77 2.93
C ILE A 348 -16.59 -18.81 1.52
N LEU A 349 -15.80 -19.22 0.53
CA LEU A 349 -16.26 -19.37 -0.85
C LEU A 349 -17.38 -20.41 -0.95
N GLU A 350 -17.27 -21.53 -0.24
CA GLU A 350 -18.32 -22.55 -0.23
C GLU A 350 -19.61 -22.04 0.45
N LEU A 351 -19.50 -21.29 1.55
CA LEU A 351 -20.66 -20.64 2.18
C LEU A 351 -21.33 -19.63 1.23
N LYS A 352 -20.54 -18.80 0.55
CA LYS A 352 -21.06 -17.81 -0.41
C LYS A 352 -21.70 -18.44 -1.63
N LYS A 353 -21.15 -19.56 -2.13
CA LYS A 353 -21.79 -20.35 -3.19
C LYS A 353 -23.15 -20.88 -2.75
N ARG A 354 -23.26 -21.46 -1.55
CA ARG A 354 -24.54 -21.95 -1.01
C ARG A 354 -25.56 -20.82 -0.85
N GLU A 355 -25.14 -19.66 -0.37
CA GLU A 355 -26.02 -18.46 -0.29
C GLU A 355 -26.47 -18.03 -1.69
N PHE A 356 -25.57 -17.99 -2.67
CA PHE A 356 -25.89 -17.64 -4.05
C PHE A 356 -26.87 -18.62 -4.69
N ASP A 357 -26.66 -19.93 -4.51
CA ASP A 357 -27.56 -20.97 -5.01
C ASP A 357 -28.96 -20.83 -4.39
N ARG A 358 -29.04 -20.51 -3.09
CA ARG A 358 -30.31 -20.23 -2.41
C ARG A 358 -31.02 -19.01 -3.01
N TYR A 359 -30.32 -17.89 -3.18
CA TYR A 359 -30.91 -16.70 -3.80
C TYR A 359 -31.34 -16.93 -5.25
N THR A 360 -30.58 -17.73 -5.99
CA THR A 360 -30.92 -18.10 -7.36
C THR A 360 -32.22 -18.92 -7.41
N GLU A 361 -32.37 -19.88 -6.50
CA GLU A 361 -33.59 -20.69 -6.42
C GLU A 361 -34.79 -19.88 -5.92
N GLU A 362 -34.59 -19.01 -4.92
CA GLU A 362 -35.62 -18.06 -4.47
C GLU A 362 -36.09 -17.14 -5.61
N SER A 363 -35.16 -16.58 -6.38
CA SER A 363 -35.47 -15.76 -7.56
C SER A 363 -36.25 -16.58 -8.60
N ARG A 364 -35.84 -17.82 -8.87
CA ARG A 364 -36.51 -18.70 -9.83
C ARG A 364 -37.96 -18.97 -9.43
N VAL A 365 -38.22 -19.23 -8.15
CA VAL A 365 -39.58 -19.44 -7.63
C VAL A 365 -40.41 -18.17 -7.74
N HIS A 366 -39.84 -17.01 -7.39
CA HIS A 366 -40.52 -15.72 -7.54
C HIS A 366 -40.84 -15.39 -9.00
N ASP A 367 -39.92 -15.65 -9.93
CA ASP A 367 -40.13 -15.45 -11.36
C ASP A 367 -41.21 -16.39 -11.92
N GLN A 368 -41.24 -17.65 -11.47
CA GLN A 368 -42.31 -18.60 -11.84
C GLN A 368 -43.67 -18.11 -11.33
N ALA A 369 -43.77 -17.72 -10.05
CA ALA A 369 -45.01 -17.20 -9.48
C ALA A 369 -45.49 -15.91 -10.19
N ALA A 370 -44.57 -15.00 -10.49
CA ALA A 370 -44.88 -13.78 -11.25
C ALA A 370 -45.37 -14.10 -12.66
N ASN A 371 -44.74 -15.05 -13.35
CA ASN A 371 -45.16 -15.50 -14.67
C ASN A 371 -46.54 -16.18 -14.65
N GLU A 372 -46.85 -16.99 -13.64
CA GLU A 372 -48.17 -17.59 -13.49
C GLU A 372 -49.27 -16.54 -13.26
N ILE A 373 -49.01 -15.54 -12.42
CA ILE A 373 -49.93 -14.43 -12.19
C ILE A 373 -50.14 -13.63 -13.49
N LEU A 374 -49.06 -13.33 -14.22
CA LEU A 374 -49.13 -12.66 -15.51
C LEU A 374 -49.91 -13.47 -16.55
N GLN A 375 -49.75 -14.79 -16.59
CA GLN A 375 -50.53 -15.65 -17.48
C GLN A 375 -52.02 -15.63 -17.13
N LYS A 376 -52.38 -15.76 -15.84
CA LYS A 376 -53.78 -15.65 -15.40
C LYS A 376 -54.39 -14.31 -15.78
N ALA A 377 -53.67 -13.21 -15.55
CA ALA A 377 -54.12 -11.87 -15.93
C ALA A 377 -54.29 -11.72 -17.46
N ARG A 378 -53.41 -12.33 -18.27
CA ARG A 378 -53.54 -12.35 -19.73
C ARG A 378 -54.74 -13.16 -20.20
N ASP A 379 -55.02 -14.30 -19.56
CA ASP A 379 -56.18 -15.13 -19.90
C ASP A 379 -57.50 -14.45 -19.50
N GLU A 380 -57.53 -13.76 -18.36
CA GLU A 380 -58.66 -12.92 -17.96
C GLU A 380 -58.88 -11.76 -18.93
N LEU A 381 -57.81 -11.07 -19.34
CA LEU A 381 -57.89 -10.01 -20.34
C LEU A 381 -58.44 -10.54 -21.66
N ARG A 382 -57.95 -11.69 -22.15
CA ARG A 382 -58.47 -12.32 -23.38
C ARG A 382 -59.95 -12.68 -23.28
N LYS A 383 -60.40 -13.21 -22.14
CA LYS A 383 -61.83 -13.48 -21.91
C LYS A 383 -62.65 -12.21 -21.94
N LEU A 384 -62.16 -11.14 -21.31
CA LEU A 384 -62.82 -9.85 -21.28
C LEU A 384 -62.86 -9.20 -22.67
N GLU A 385 -61.77 -9.27 -23.43
CA GLU A 385 -61.68 -8.81 -24.83
C GLU A 385 -62.66 -9.57 -25.73
N GLY A 386 -62.74 -10.90 -25.59
CA GLY A 386 -63.72 -11.73 -26.29
C GLY A 386 -65.16 -11.33 -25.95
N ALA A 387 -65.49 -11.20 -24.66
CA ALA A 387 -66.81 -10.75 -24.23
C ALA A 387 -67.15 -9.33 -24.74
N HIS A 388 -66.17 -8.41 -24.73
CA HIS A 388 -66.34 -7.08 -25.31
C HIS A 388 -66.55 -7.13 -26.83
N HIS A 389 -65.87 -8.03 -27.53
CA HIS A 389 -66.06 -8.23 -28.97
C HIS A 389 -67.47 -8.74 -29.28
N ASP A 390 -67.94 -9.76 -28.55
CA ASP A 390 -69.29 -10.31 -28.72
C ASP A 390 -70.37 -9.27 -28.42
N VAL A 391 -70.20 -8.51 -27.33
CA VAL A 391 -71.11 -7.41 -26.98
C VAL A 391 -71.11 -6.32 -28.06
N ARG A 392 -69.93 -5.94 -28.58
CA ARG A 392 -69.84 -4.98 -29.70
C ARG A 392 -70.56 -5.51 -30.94
N GLN A 393 -70.37 -6.78 -31.29
CA GLN A 393 -71.02 -7.40 -32.44
C GLN A 393 -72.55 -7.44 -32.27
N ARG A 394 -73.05 -7.73 -31.06
CA ARG A 394 -74.49 -7.66 -30.76
C ARG A 394 -75.03 -6.24 -30.84
N ILE A 395 -74.28 -5.24 -30.37
CA ILE A 395 -74.67 -3.82 -30.49
C ILE A 395 -74.73 -3.41 -31.97
N THR A 396 -73.75 -3.79 -32.79
CA THR A 396 -73.77 -3.47 -34.23
C THR A 396 -74.93 -4.16 -34.94
N GLN A 397 -75.18 -5.44 -34.69
CA GLN A 397 -76.32 -6.17 -35.27
C GLN A 397 -77.66 -5.57 -34.85
N ASN A 398 -77.83 -5.24 -33.57
CA ASN A 398 -79.04 -4.58 -33.09
C ASN A 398 -79.20 -3.18 -33.70
N SER A 399 -78.10 -2.43 -33.86
CA SER A 399 -78.14 -1.11 -34.50
C SER A 399 -78.53 -1.20 -35.98
N GLU A 400 -78.04 -2.21 -36.71
CA GLU A 400 -78.40 -2.47 -38.10
C GLU A 400 -79.86 -2.90 -38.22
N ALA A 401 -80.31 -3.83 -37.37
CA ALA A 401 -81.70 -4.28 -37.34
C ALA A 401 -82.67 -3.13 -37.00
N SER A 402 -82.34 -2.29 -36.00
CA SER A 402 -83.13 -1.09 -35.69
C SER A 402 -83.18 -0.13 -36.87
N ARG A 403 -82.06 0.06 -37.59
CA ARG A 403 -82.03 0.92 -38.79
C ARG A 403 -82.88 0.35 -39.93
N GLU A 404 -82.90 -0.96 -40.13
CA GLU A 404 -83.79 -1.60 -41.12
C GLU A 404 -85.26 -1.43 -40.76
N ILE A 405 -85.61 -1.56 -39.48
CA ILE A 405 -86.98 -1.33 -39.00
C ILE A 405 -87.37 0.13 -39.19
N GLU A 406 -86.50 1.08 -38.84
CA GLU A 406 -86.76 2.51 -39.07
C GLU A 406 -86.98 2.82 -40.56
N LEU A 407 -86.23 2.19 -41.46
CA LEU A 407 -86.42 2.34 -42.91
C LEU A 407 -87.77 1.78 -43.35
N LYS A 408 -88.15 0.58 -42.90
CA LYS A 408 -89.47 -0.02 -43.20
C LYS A 408 -90.61 0.84 -42.66
N MET A 409 -90.48 1.33 -41.43
CA MET A 409 -91.46 2.25 -40.83
C MET A 409 -91.63 3.51 -41.68
N LYS A 410 -90.53 4.12 -42.15
CA LYS A 410 -90.61 5.28 -43.06
C LYS A 410 -91.25 4.93 -44.40
N GLU A 411 -90.92 3.77 -44.98
CA GLU A 411 -91.53 3.33 -46.24
C GLU A 411 -93.04 3.08 -46.09
N ASP A 412 -93.45 2.42 -45.01
CA ASP A 412 -94.85 2.16 -44.70
C ASP A 412 -95.59 3.47 -44.40
N GLU A 413 -95.00 4.39 -43.65
CA GLU A 413 -95.57 5.72 -43.40
C GLU A 413 -95.79 6.49 -44.70
N LEU A 414 -94.85 6.38 -45.65
CA LEU A 414 -94.95 7.01 -46.97
C LEU A 414 -96.02 6.33 -47.85
N ARG A 415 -96.21 5.01 -47.72
CA ARG A 415 -97.32 4.27 -48.36
C ARG A 415 -98.67 4.68 -47.76
N TYR A 416 -98.78 4.71 -46.44
CA TYR A 416 -99.98 5.15 -45.74
C TYR A 416 -100.36 6.59 -46.09
N GLN A 417 -99.38 7.50 -46.21
CA GLN A 417 -99.64 8.87 -46.67
C GLN A 417 -100.16 8.93 -48.11
N LYS A 418 -99.62 8.09 -49.02
CA LYS A 418 -100.13 7.98 -50.39
C LYS A 418 -101.55 7.43 -50.44
N GLU A 419 -101.83 6.36 -49.70
CA GLU A 419 -103.18 5.79 -49.62
C GLU A 419 -104.20 6.77 -49.04
N LEU A 420 -103.82 7.52 -47.99
CA LEU A 420 -104.65 8.60 -47.44
C LEU A 420 -104.91 9.69 -48.48
N HIS A 421 -103.89 10.07 -49.25
CA HIS A 421 -104.04 11.05 -50.33
C HIS A 421 -104.98 10.55 -51.43
N ASP A 422 -104.84 9.29 -51.85
CA ASP A 422 -105.70 8.67 -52.86
C ASP A 422 -107.16 8.57 -52.38
N ILE A 423 -107.38 8.21 -51.11
CA ILE A 423 -108.71 8.19 -50.49
C ILE A 423 -109.30 9.61 -50.43
N GLN A 424 -108.49 10.63 -50.07
CA GLN A 424 -108.93 12.02 -50.08
C GLN A 424 -109.31 12.49 -51.49
N GLN A 425 -108.54 12.10 -52.52
CA GLN A 425 -108.86 12.38 -53.92
C GLN A 425 -110.15 11.67 -54.36
N MET A 426 -110.34 10.41 -53.97
CA MET A 426 -111.58 9.67 -54.24
C MET A 426 -112.78 10.32 -53.55
N TYR A 427 -112.62 10.74 -52.29
CA TYR A 427 -113.68 11.41 -51.54
C TYR A 427 -114.05 12.77 -52.16
N THR A 428 -113.08 13.55 -52.62
CA THR A 428 -113.34 14.82 -53.32
C THR A 428 -114.04 14.59 -54.66
N ARG A 429 -113.61 13.61 -55.47
CA ARG A 429 -114.31 13.23 -56.71
C ARG A 429 -115.75 12.78 -56.46
N LEU A 430 -115.97 11.97 -55.42
CA LEU A 430 -117.31 11.52 -55.04
C LEU A 430 -118.17 12.71 -54.56
N HIS A 431 -117.58 13.63 -53.81
CA HIS A 431 -118.25 14.83 -53.35
C HIS A 431 -118.62 15.78 -54.51
N GLU A 432 -117.73 15.94 -55.49
CA GLU A 432 -118.00 16.69 -56.72
C GLU A 432 -119.08 16.02 -57.59
N ALA A 433 -119.02 14.70 -57.76
CA ALA A 433 -120.07 13.95 -58.46
C ALA A 433 -121.42 14.03 -57.75
N SER A 434 -121.43 14.01 -56.42
CA SER A 434 -122.64 14.18 -55.61
C SER A 434 -123.20 15.61 -55.71
N LYS A 435 -122.33 16.64 -55.72
CA LYS A 435 -122.75 18.03 -55.99
C LYS A 435 -123.34 18.17 -57.39
N TYR A 436 -122.69 17.62 -58.40
CA TYR A 436 -123.17 17.65 -59.78
C TYR A 436 -124.53 16.95 -59.95
N TYR A 437 -124.71 15.79 -59.31
CA TYR A 437 -126.02 15.10 -59.28
C TYR A 437 -127.08 15.94 -58.56
N ASN A 438 -126.76 16.56 -57.42
CA ASN A 438 -127.67 17.43 -56.70
C ASN A 438 -128.02 18.70 -57.50
N GLU A 439 -127.08 19.28 -58.24
CA GLU A 439 -127.33 20.40 -59.15
C GLU A 439 -128.24 19.99 -60.32
N GLN A 440 -128.02 18.82 -60.93
CA GLN A 440 -128.94 18.29 -61.96
C GLN A 440 -130.36 18.04 -61.42
N VAL A 441 -130.49 17.51 -60.20
CA VAL A 441 -131.79 17.31 -59.55
C VAL A 441 -132.46 18.65 -59.24
N LEU A 442 -131.71 19.65 -58.78
CA LEU A 442 -132.25 20.99 -58.51
C LEU A 442 -132.67 21.73 -59.78
N ASP A 443 -131.96 21.56 -60.90
CA ASP A 443 -132.36 22.12 -62.21
C ASP A 443 -133.57 21.39 -62.82
N ALA A 444 -133.72 20.08 -62.60
CA ALA A 444 -134.93 19.34 -62.96
C ALA A 444 -136.16 19.76 -62.12
N ILE A 445 -135.95 20.15 -60.86
CA ILE A 445 -137.03 20.65 -59.99
C ILE A 445 -137.41 22.10 -60.35
N ARG A 446 -136.47 22.95 -60.78
CA ARG A 446 -136.73 24.34 -61.18
C ARG A 446 -137.36 24.50 -62.58
N SER A 447 -137.33 23.47 -63.40
CA SER A 447 -137.99 23.46 -64.72
C SER A 447 -139.45 22.96 -64.68
N THR A 448 -139.96 22.62 -63.49
CA THR A 448 -141.32 22.07 -63.29
C THR A 448 -142.18 22.92 -62.32
N SER A 449 -141.91 24.22 -62.18
CA SER A 449 -142.78 25.17 -61.44
C SER A 449 -142.82 26.55 -62.08
#